data_AF-A0A3A9JSU4-F1
#
_entry.id   AF-A0A3A9JSU4-F1
#
_cell.length_a   1.000
_cell.length_b   1.000
_cell.length_c   1.000
_cell.angle_alpha   90.00
_cell.angle_beta   90.00
_cell.angle_gamma   90.00
#
_symmetry.space_group_name_H-M   'P 1'
#
loop_
_entity.id
_entity.type
_entity.pdbx_description
1 polymer ?
#
loop_
_entity_poly.entity_id
_entity_poly.type
_entity_poly.pdbx_seq_one_letter_code
_entity_poly.pdbx_strand_id
1 'polypeptide(L)' 'MVRIEVVAEFIENREIAEILHRSGIRYGQGYYLGMPSICPGYKD' A
#
# COMPACT_ATOMS: atom_id res chain seq x y z
N MET A 1 -24.21 -8.74 3.19
CA MET A 1 -23.48 -7.93 2.19
C MET A 1 -22.00 -8.00 2.54
N VAL A 2 -21.18 -8.65 1.71
CA VAL A 2 -19.75 -8.79 1.97
C VAL A 2 -19.06 -7.46 1.63
N ARG A 3 -18.23 -6.95 2.54
CA ARG A 3 -17.35 -5.80 2.28
C ARG A 3 -15.95 -6.35 2.01
N ILE A 4 -15.49 -6.19 0.77
CA ILE A 4 -14.16 -6.59 0.35
C ILE A 4 -13.29 -5.33 0.34
N GLU A 5 -12.16 -5.40 1.04
CA GLU A 5 -11.13 -4.37 1.00
C GLU A 5 -10.06 -4.77 -0.02
N VAL A 6 -9.57 -3.79 -0.79
CA VAL A 6 -8.54 -3.99 -1.80
C VAL A 6 -7.25 -3.32 -1.34
N VAL A 7 -6.14 -4.05 -1.45
CA VAL A 7 -4.78 -3.56 -1.22
C VAL A 7 -4.04 -3.56 -2.55
N ALA A 8 -3.57 -2.40 -3.00
CA ALA A 8 -2.73 -2.29 -4.20
C ALA A 8 -1.24 -2.37 -3.84
N GLU A 9 -0.50 -3.25 -4.51
CA GLU A 9 0.95 -3.42 -4.30
C GLU A 9 1.78 -2.73 -5.40
N PHE A 10 3.08 -2.55 -5.14
CA PHE A 10 4.04 -1.93 -6.07
C PHE A 10 3.75 -0.46 -6.41
N ILE A 11 3.31 0.32 -5.41
CA ILE A 11 3.17 1.77 -5.56
C ILE A 11 4.55 2.42 -5.45
N GLU A 12 5.14 2.74 -6.61
CA GLU A 12 6.54 3.21 -6.71
C GLU A 12 6.66 4.71 -6.98
N ASN A 13 5.55 5.41 -7.26
CA ASN A 13 5.56 6.86 -7.44
C ASN A 13 4.20 7.52 -7.12
N ARG A 14 4.23 8.85 -7.11
CA ARG A 14 3.06 9.71 -6.85
C ARG A 14 1.93 9.52 -7.84
N GLU A 15 2.24 9.38 -9.13
CA GLU A 15 1.25 9.25 -10.19
C GLU A 15 0.39 7.99 -9.99
N ILE A 16 1.03 6.85 -9.69
CA ILE A 16 0.35 5.59 -9.38
C ILE A 16 -0.56 5.76 -8.14
N ALA A 17 -0.03 6.35 -7.06
CA ALA A 17 -0.80 6.56 -5.83
C ALA A 17 -2.06 7.42 -6.06
N GLU A 18 -1.93 8.50 -6.83
CA GLU A 18 -3.05 9.38 -7.14
C GLU A 18 -4.10 8.71 -8.04
N ILE A 19 -3.69 7.90 -9.02
CA ILE A 19 -4.61 7.13 -9.87
C ILE A 19 -5.42 6.14 -9.03
N LEU A 20 -4.75 5.38 -8.15
CA LEU A 20 -5.40 4.39 -7.29
C LEU A 20 -6.38 5.04 -6.31
N HIS A 21 -5.98 6.16 -5.71
CA HIS A 21 -6.86 6.93 -4.82
C HIS A 21 -8.12 7.42 -5.53
N ARG A 22 -7.98 8.00 -6.74
CA ARG A 22 -9.14 8.43 -7.55
C ARG A 22 -10.03 7.27 -8.01
N SER A 23 -9.47 6.06 -8.10
CA SER A 23 -10.20 4.84 -8.45
C SER A 23 -10.93 4.21 -7.25
N GLY A 24 -10.85 4.82 -6.07
CA GLY A 24 -11.53 4.36 -4.85
C GLY A 24 -10.75 3.29 -4.07
N ILE A 25 -9.51 3.00 -4.44
CA ILE A 25 -8.64 2.11 -3.67
C ILE A 25 -8.08 2.89 -2.48
N ARG A 26 -8.29 2.34 -1.28
CA ARG A 26 -7.98 3.01 -0.01
C ARG A 26 -6.69 2.54 0.65
N TYR A 27 -6.23 1.34 0.32
CA TYR A 27 -5.04 0.74 0.92
C TYR A 27 -4.04 0.37 -0.15
N GLY A 28 -2.76 0.49 0.18
CA GLY A 28 -1.70 0.02 -0.69
C GLY A 28 -0.34 0.00 -0.01
N GLN A 29 0.58 -0.67 -0.68
CA GLN A 29 1.99 -0.77 -0.30
C GLN A 29 2.91 -0.54 -1.50
N GLY A 30 4.12 -0.10 -1.21
CA GLY A 30 5.16 0.16 -2.20
C GLY A 30 6.11 1.22 -1.71
N TYR A 31 7.30 1.28 -2.30
CA TYR A 31 8.37 2.14 -1.82
C TYR A 31 8.04 3.64 -1.81
N TYR A 32 7.07 4.08 -2.62
CA TYR A 32 6.59 5.46 -2.55
C TYR A 32 5.83 5.76 -1.25
N LEU A 33 5.11 4.78 -0.70
CA LEU A 33 4.34 4.91 0.54
C LEU A 33 5.18 4.62 1.79
N GLY A 34 6.28 3.91 1.63
CA GLY A 34 7.24 3.60 2.68
C GLY A 34 7.98 2.31 2.38
N MET A 35 9.27 2.26 2.72
CA MET A 35 10.03 1.01 2.63
C MET A 35 9.66 0.08 3.79
N PRO A 36 9.56 -1.24 3.55
CA PRO A 36 9.51 -2.21 4.62
C PRO A 36 10.67 -1.98 5.59
N SER A 37 10.37 -2.01 6.89
CA SER A 37 11.38 -1.91 7.94
C SER A 37 11.30 -3.14 8.82
N ILE A 38 12.43 -3.52 9.41
CA ILE A 38 12.49 -4.63 10.34
C ILE A 38 11.69 -4.23 11.59
N CYS A 39 10.71 -5.04 11.97
CA CYS A 39 9.97 -4.85 13.20
C CYS A 39 10.93 -4.94 14.40
N PRO A 40 11.00 -3.92 15.28
CA PRO A 40 11.81 -4.00 16.50
C PRO A 40 11.26 -5.13 17.38
N GLY A 41 11.99 -6.25 17.43
CA GLY A 41 11.58 -7.44 18.17
C GLY A 41 11.43 -8.71 17.33
N TYR A 42 11.55 -8.62 16.00
CA TYR A 42 11.75 -9.80 15.17
C TYR A 42 13.15 -10.36 15.43
N LYS A 43 13.23 -11.44 16.21
CA LYS A 43 14.43 -12.26 16.37
C LYS A 43 14.25 -13.49 15.48
N ASP A 44 15.26 -13.81 14.70
CA ASP A 44 15.32 -15.02 13.88
C ASP A 44 15.06 -16.29 14.70
#